data_AF-A0A964Y5F3-F1
#
_entry.id   AF-A0A964Y5F3-F1
#
_cell.length_a   1.000
_cell.length_b   1.000
_cell.length_c   1.000
_cell.angle_alpha   90.00
_cell.angle_beta   90.00
_cell.angle_gamma   90.00
#
_symmetry.space_group_name_H-M   'P 1'
#
loop_
_entity.id
_entity.type
_entity.pdbx_description
1 polymer ?
#
loop_
_entity_poly.entity_id
_entity_poly.type
_entity_poly.pdbx_seq_one_letter_code
_entity_poly.pdbx_strand_id
1 'polypeptide(L)'
;MDCLKKLQDWFDNHEEAIFEEFFKFLSFQTVSARKENLPQLKVCADYLKQLYENIGFNCEIVKTDYAPCLIIEKMMDPDYETVLFYHHYDVQPEDPVDLWDSEPFRG
;
A
#
# COMPACT_ATOMS: atom_id res chain seq x y z
N MET A 1 -23.94 -10.41 -11.41
CA MET A 1 -24.72 -9.29 -10.80
C MET A 1 -24.82 -9.42 -9.28
N ASP A 2 -24.96 -10.62 -8.72
CA ASP A 2 -25.00 -10.81 -7.26
C ASP A 2 -23.66 -10.51 -6.54
N CYS A 3 -22.52 -10.87 -7.14
CA CYS A 3 -21.19 -10.63 -6.56
C CYS A 3 -20.82 -9.14 -6.45
N LEU A 4 -21.12 -8.33 -7.49
CA LEU A 4 -20.83 -6.89 -7.47
C LEU A 4 -21.67 -6.17 -6.41
N LYS A 5 -22.92 -6.58 -6.23
CA LYS A 5 -23.77 -6.01 -5.18
C LYS A 5 -23.23 -6.35 -3.79
N LYS A 6 -22.85 -7.61 -3.55
CA LYS A 6 -22.21 -8.03 -2.28
C LYS A 6 -20.90 -7.28 -2.01
N LEU A 7 -20.11 -7.02 -3.05
CA LEU A 7 -18.89 -6.22 -2.93
C LEU A 7 -19.19 -4.77 -2.56
N GLN A 8 -20.20 -4.16 -3.20
CA GLN A 8 -20.63 -2.81 -2.86
C GLN A 8 -21.14 -2.73 -1.42
N ASP A 9 -22.04 -3.64 -1.02
CA ASP A 9 -22.56 -3.70 0.34
C ASP A 9 -21.42 -3.90 1.36
N TRP A 10 -20.41 -4.71 1.03
CA TRP A 10 -19.23 -4.86 1.88
C TRP A 10 -18.44 -3.55 1.98
N PHE A 11 -18.17 -2.89 0.85
CA PHE A 11 -17.45 -1.61 0.82
C PHE A 11 -18.16 -0.56 1.68
N ASP A 12 -19.47 -0.39 1.51
CA ASP A 12 -20.27 0.58 2.26
C ASP A 12 -20.22 0.34 3.78
N ASN A 13 -20.04 -0.90 4.22
CA ASN A 13 -19.91 -1.25 5.64
C ASN A 13 -18.48 -1.15 6.19
N HIS A 14 -17.46 -0.96 5.34
CA HIS A 14 -16.05 -0.91 5.72
C HIS A 14 -15.35 0.37 5.25
N GLU A 15 -16.08 1.31 4.63
CA GLU A 15 -15.55 2.52 4.01
C GLU A 15 -14.65 3.32 4.96
N GLU A 16 -15.10 3.54 6.20
CA GLU A 16 -14.34 4.27 7.22
C GLU A 16 -12.98 3.62 7.48
N ALA A 17 -12.94 2.30 7.72
CA ALA A 17 -11.71 1.55 7.97
C ALA A 17 -10.77 1.56 6.75
N ILE A 18 -11.33 1.44 5.53
CA ILE A 18 -10.56 1.52 4.27
C ILE A 18 -9.88 2.90 4.16
N PHE A 19 -10.60 3.98 4.46
CA PHE A 19 -10.03 5.32 4.42
C PHE A 19 -9.01 5.55 5.53
N GLU A 20 -9.23 5.04 6.75
CA GLU A 20 -8.23 5.10 7.82
C GLU A 20 -6.91 4.42 7.41
N GLU A 21 -7.00 3.22 6.81
CA GLU A 21 -5.84 2.50 6.29
C GLU A 21 -5.17 3.26 5.12
N PHE A 22 -5.98 3.82 4.22
CA PHE A 22 -5.49 4.57 3.07
C PHE A 22 -4.78 5.87 3.49
N PHE A 23 -5.36 6.67 4.37
CA PHE A 23 -4.74 7.90 4.88
C PHE A 23 -3.50 7.60 5.71
N LYS A 24 -3.51 6.50 6.47
CA LYS A 24 -2.29 6.02 7.14
C LYS A 24 -1.20 5.70 6.11
N PHE A 25 -1.53 5.01 5.02
CA PHE A 25 -0.60 4.71 3.94
C PHE A 25 -0.05 5.98 3.27
N LEU A 26 -0.91 6.97 2.99
CA LEU A 26 -0.49 8.25 2.40
C LEU A 26 0.42 9.08 3.32
N SER A 27 0.38 8.87 4.64
CA SER A 27 1.22 9.59 5.59
C SER A 27 2.71 9.20 5.54
N PHE A 28 3.07 8.09 4.88
CA PHE A 28 4.47 7.68 4.76
C PHE A 28 5.19 8.51 3.69
N GLN A 29 6.31 9.14 4.07
CA GLN A 29 7.14 9.93 3.17
C GLN A 29 8.06 9.03 2.33
N THR A 30 7.49 8.24 1.43
CA THR A 30 8.21 7.27 0.60
C THR A 30 8.87 7.89 -0.64
N VAL A 31 9.43 9.09 -0.53
CA VAL A 31 10.07 9.78 -1.67
C VAL A 31 11.39 9.09 -2.04
N SER A 32 11.39 8.25 -3.06
CA SER A 32 12.53 7.41 -3.45
C SER A 32 13.70 8.20 -4.05
N ALA A 33 13.48 9.43 -4.54
CA ALA A 33 14.55 10.29 -5.03
C ALA A 33 15.49 10.79 -3.91
N ARG A 34 15.06 10.70 -2.65
CA ARG A 34 15.76 11.21 -1.46
C ARG A 34 16.23 10.04 -0.59
N LYS A 35 17.55 9.82 -0.49
CA LYS A 35 18.12 8.67 0.25
C LYS A 35 17.80 8.70 1.75
N GLU A 36 17.61 9.88 2.30
CA GLU A 36 17.16 10.11 3.67
C GLU A 36 15.78 9.48 3.97
N ASN A 37 14.97 9.20 2.95
CA ASN A 37 13.66 8.56 3.09
C ASN A 37 13.69 7.03 2.96
N LEU A 38 14.86 6.41 2.78
CA LEU A 38 15.01 4.96 2.82
C LEU A 38 14.48 4.31 4.12
N PRO A 39 14.62 4.90 5.31
CA PRO A 39 13.97 4.40 6.51
C PRO A 39 12.43 4.42 6.42
N GLN A 40 11.84 5.50 5.87
CA GLN A 40 10.39 5.59 5.66
C GLN A 40 9.88 4.56 4.67
N LEU A 41 10.61 4.30 3.59
CA LEU A 41 10.32 3.21 2.64
C LEU A 41 10.29 1.83 3.31
N LYS A 42 11.15 1.59 4.31
CA LYS A 42 11.15 0.34 5.08
C LYS A 42 9.94 0.25 6.01
N VAL A 43 9.65 1.32 6.74
CA VAL A 43 8.48 1.36 7.64
C VAL A 43 7.18 1.19 6.85
N CYS A 44 7.08 1.83 5.67
CA CYS A 44 5.93 1.66 4.77
C CYS A 44 5.81 0.22 4.25
N ALA A 45 6.93 -0.41 3.88
CA ALA A 45 6.94 -1.82 3.49
C ALA A 45 6.50 -2.76 4.62
N ASP A 46 6.97 -2.52 5.85
CA ASP A 46 6.55 -3.29 7.02
C ASP A 46 5.04 -3.11 7.29
N TYR A 47 4.53 -1.87 7.15
CA TYR A 47 3.11 -1.58 7.27
C TYR A 47 2.27 -2.33 6.21
N LEU A 48 2.67 -2.27 4.93
CA LEU A 48 1.98 -2.98 3.85
C LEU A 48 2.01 -4.49 4.08
N LYS A 49 3.16 -5.05 4.47
CA LYS A 49 3.28 -6.48 4.82
C LYS A 49 2.24 -6.85 5.89
N GLN A 50 2.17 -6.07 6.97
CA GLN A 50 1.21 -6.31 8.05
C GLN A 50 -0.25 -6.20 7.57
N LEU A 51 -0.55 -5.19 6.75
CA LEU A 51 -1.88 -4.99 6.19
C LEU A 51 -2.35 -6.22 5.39
N TYR A 52 -1.50 -6.71 4.48
CA TYR A 52 -1.82 -7.89 3.66
C TYR A 52 -1.83 -9.20 4.46
N GLU A 53 -0.95 -9.38 5.44
CA GLU A 53 -0.97 -10.55 6.33
C GLU A 53 -2.27 -10.61 7.15
N ASN A 54 -2.78 -9.46 7.61
CA ASN A 54 -4.05 -9.38 8.36
C ASN A 54 -5.27 -9.86 7.54
N ILE A 55 -5.23 -9.72 6.22
CA ILE A 55 -6.28 -10.21 5.30
C ILE A 55 -5.95 -11.59 4.69
N GLY A 56 -4.94 -12.27 5.25
CA GLY A 56 -4.60 -13.66 4.96
C GLY A 56 -3.83 -13.89 3.67
N PHE A 57 -2.94 -12.96 3.31
CA PHE A 57 -1.93 -13.18 2.26
C PHE A 57 -0.59 -13.59 2.88
N ASN A 58 0.20 -14.35 2.14
CA ASN A 58 1.60 -14.57 2.45
C ASN A 58 2.41 -13.42 1.88
N CYS A 59 3.26 -12.81 2.71
CA CYS A 59 4.00 -11.61 2.33
C CYS A 59 5.49 -11.77 2.64
N GLU A 60 6.35 -11.49 1.66
CA GLU A 60 7.80 -11.46 1.80
C GLU A 60 8.32 -10.06 1.47
N ILE A 61 9.12 -9.49 2.37
CA ILE A 61 9.93 -8.31 2.08
C ILE A 61 11.27 -8.78 1.52
N VAL A 62 11.47 -8.53 0.23
CA VAL A 62 12.71 -8.81 -0.48
C VAL A 62 13.67 -7.64 -0.29
N LYS A 63 14.81 -7.92 0.34
CA LYS A 63 15.88 -6.91 0.54
C LYS A 63 16.56 -6.62 -0.79
N THR A 64 16.70 -5.33 -1.10
CA THR A 64 17.47 -4.83 -2.23
C THR A 64 18.56 -3.89 -1.72
N ASP A 65 19.42 -3.41 -2.63
CA ASP A 65 20.41 -2.37 -2.32
C ASP A 65 19.77 -0.98 -2.07
N TYR A 66 18.45 -0.85 -2.28
CA TYR A 66 17.71 0.40 -2.17
C TYR A 66 16.38 0.23 -1.41
N ALA A 67 15.26 0.61 -2.04
CA ALA A 67 13.92 0.41 -1.49
C ALA A 67 13.57 -1.08 -1.48
N PRO A 68 13.00 -1.62 -0.39
CA PRO A 68 12.56 -3.01 -0.37
C PRO A 68 11.50 -3.28 -1.45
N CYS A 69 11.38 -4.54 -1.85
CA CYS A 69 10.24 -4.98 -2.66
C CYS A 69 9.34 -5.89 -1.81
N LEU A 70 8.05 -5.89 -2.09
CA LEU A 70 7.12 -6.84 -1.49
C LEU A 70 6.67 -7.85 -2.53
N ILE A 71 6.74 -9.12 -2.16
CA ILE A 71 6.02 -10.19 -2.85
C ILE A 71 4.84 -10.55 -1.95
N ILE A 72 3.63 -10.40 -2.49
CA ILE A 72 2.38 -10.66 -1.78
C ILE A 72 1.61 -11.67 -2.62
N GLU A 73 1.33 -12.83 -2.04
CA GLU A 73 0.69 -13.93 -2.76
C GLU A 73 -0.39 -14.62 -1.91
N LYS A 74 -1.38 -15.17 -2.60
CA LYS A 74 -2.42 -16.00 -2.01
C LYS A 74 -2.90 -17.01 -3.04
N MET A 75 -2.63 -18.28 -2.78
CA MET A 75 -3.23 -19.37 -3.55
C MET A 75 -4.67 -19.55 -3.08
N MET A 76 -5.64 -19.30 -3.96
CA MET A 76 -7.05 -19.51 -3.67
C MET A 76 -7.49 -20.92 -4.06
N ASP A 77 -7.19 -21.34 -5.29
CA ASP A 77 -7.52 -22.65 -5.84
C ASP A 77 -6.48 -22.99 -6.93
N PRO A 78 -5.88 -24.19 -6.95
CA PRO A 78 -4.91 -24.59 -7.97
C PRO A 78 -5.49 -24.70 -9.39
N ASP A 79 -6.82 -24.80 -9.52
CA ASP A 79 -7.49 -24.84 -10.82
C ASP A 79 -7.79 -23.43 -11.38
N TYR A 80 -7.56 -22.37 -10.59
CA TYR A 80 -7.78 -20.99 -11.02
C TYR A 80 -6.55 -20.40 -11.71
N GLU A 81 -6.78 -19.45 -12.62
CA GLU A 81 -5.70 -18.66 -13.21
C GLU A 81 -5.06 -17.76 -12.15
N THR A 82 -3.75 -17.55 -12.27
CA THR A 82 -3.00 -16.61 -11.42
C THR A 82 -3.00 -15.22 -12.05
N VAL A 83 -3.42 -14.22 -11.28
CA VAL A 83 -3.38 -12.81 -11.68
C VAL A 83 -2.23 -12.11 -10.96
N LEU A 84 -1.36 -11.43 -11.71
CA LEU A 84 -0.28 -10.62 -11.16
C LEU A 84 -0.67 -9.14 -11.18
N PHE A 85 -0.57 -8.50 -10.01
CA PHE A 85 -0.64 -7.06 -9.86
C PHE A 85 0.75 -6.51 -9.60
N TYR A 86 1.16 -5.51 -10.38
CA TYR A 86 2.41 -4.77 -10.17
C TYR A 86 2.10 -3.35 -9.76
N HIS A 87 2.66 -2.94 -8.62
CA HIS A 87 2.50 -1.62 -8.05
C HIS A 87 3.83 -1.10 -7.52
N HIS A 88 3.90 0.21 -7.36
CA HIS A 88 4.96 0.90 -6.62
C HIS A 88 4.32 1.65 -5.44
N TYR A 89 5.09 1.85 -4.38
CA TYR A 89 4.62 2.54 -3.16
C TYR A 89 5.55 3.71 -2.77
N ASP A 90 6.55 3.99 -3.60
CA ASP A 90 7.30 5.24 -3.55
C ASP A 90 6.58 6.35 -4.33
N VAL A 91 6.88 7.58 -3.94
CA VAL A 91 6.24 8.78 -4.49
C VAL A 91 7.28 9.81 -4.95
N GLN A 92 6.81 10.82 -5.68
CA GLN A 92 7.61 11.96 -6.09
C GLN A 92 7.86 12.91 -4.90
N PRO A 93 8.94 13.73 -4.97
CA PRO A 93 9.10 14.85 -4.05
C PRO A 93 7.91 15.81 -4.12
N GLU A 94 7.55 16.37 -2.98
CA GLU A 94 6.46 17.32 -2.78
C GLU A 94 6.78 18.76 -3.23
N ASP A 95 8.00 19.02 -3.71
CA ASP A 95 8.46 20.37 -4.03
C ASP A 95 7.68 20.98 -5.22
N PRO A 96 7.35 22.30 -5.19
CA PRO A 96 7.59 23.25 -4.10
C PRO A 96 6.54 23.17 -2.99
N VAL A 97 6.99 23.03 -1.74
CA VAL A 97 6.12 22.87 -0.56
C VAL A 97 5.18 24.07 -0.36
N ASP A 98 5.61 25.27 -0.74
CA ASP A 98 4.85 26.51 -0.58
C ASP A 98 3.62 26.64 -1.49
N LEU A 99 3.48 25.76 -2.48
CA LEU A 99 2.31 25.73 -3.36
C LEU A 99 1.19 24.80 -2.87
N TRP A 100 1.41 24.10 -1.75
CA TRP A 100 0.40 23.22 -1.17
C TRP A 100 -0.54 23.98 -0.23
N ASP A 101 -1.85 23.78 -0.39
CA ASP A 101 -2.87 24.30 0.54
C ASP A 101 -2.87 23.55 1.89
N SER A 102 -2.26 22.36 1.94
CA SER A 102 -2.15 21.50 3.11
C SER A 102 -0.85 20.69 3.09
N GLU A 103 -0.33 20.35 4.26
CA GLU A 103 0.87 19.50 4.39
C GLU A 103 0.76 18.22 3.54
N PRO A 104 1.73 17.94 2.65
CA PRO A 104 1.59 16.93 1.58
C PRO A 104 1.46 15.48 2.06
N PHE A 105 1.90 15.20 3.30
CA PHE A 105 1.87 13.87 3.91
C PHE A 105 0.96 13.83 5.15
N ARG A 106 0.04 14.78 5.27
CA ARG A 106 -1.01 14.77 6.28
C ARG A 106 -2.21 14.04 5.70
N GLY A 107 -2.19 12.70 5.81
CA GLY A 107 -3.37 11.87 5.60
C GLY A 107 -4.54 12.32 6.48
#